data_AF-A0A8J6ND39-F1
#
_entry.id   AF-A0A8J6ND39-F1
#
_cell.length_a   1.000
_cell.length_b   1.000
_cell.length_c   1.000
_cell.angle_alpha   90.00
_cell.angle_beta   90.00
_cell.angle_gamma   90.00
#
_symmetry.space_group_name_H-M   'P 1'
#
loop_
_entity.id
_entity.type
_entity.pdbx_description
1 polymer ?
#
loop_
_entity_poly.entity_id
_entity_poly.type
_entity_poly.pdbx_seq_one_letter_code
_entity_poly.pdbx_strand_id
1 'polypeptide(L)' 'MTKKPVFTILTAEDDVILRKSISAYLRKKGYVVLEANDGAEALEIFRAEKP' A
#
# COMPACT_ATOMS: atom_id res chain seq x y z
N MET A 1 -9.46 -23.29 12.80
CA MET A 1 -8.36 -22.33 12.57
C MET A 1 -8.95 -21.04 12.01
N THR A 2 -9.00 -19.96 12.79
CA THR A 2 -9.53 -18.67 12.32
C THR A 2 -8.48 -17.97 11.45
N LYS A 3 -8.85 -17.58 10.22
CA LYS A 3 -7.99 -16.85 9.29
C LYS A 3 -7.64 -15.49 9.93
N LYS A 4 -6.35 -15.18 10.09
CA LYS A 4 -5.91 -13.88 10.62
C LYS A 4 -6.33 -12.78 9.65
N PRO A 5 -6.89 -11.65 10.10
CA PRO A 5 -7.26 -10.56 9.19
C PRO A 5 -6.01 -10.06 8.46
N VAL A 6 -6.15 -9.87 7.15
CA VAL A 6 -5.12 -9.29 6.29
C VAL A 6 -5.49 -7.83 6.10
N PHE A 7 -4.62 -6.93 6.57
CA PHE A 7 -4.82 -5.48 6.39
C PHE A 7 -4.20 -5.04 5.06
N THR A 8 -4.90 -4.17 4.36
CA THR A 8 -4.41 -3.46 3.17
C THR A 8 -3.86 -2.11 3.61
N ILE A 9 -2.74 -1.69 3.02
CA ILE A 9 -2.12 -0.38 3.26
C ILE A 9 -1.89 0.30 1.91
N LEU A 10 -2.39 1.52 1.75
CA LEU A 10 -2.06 2.39 0.62
C LEU A 10 -0.92 3.33 1.01
N THR A 11 0.17 3.31 0.24
CA THR A 11 1.30 4.25 0.37
C THR A 11 1.25 5.27 -0.75
N ALA A 12 1.59 6.53 -0.43
CA ALA A 12 1.74 7.61 -1.41
C ALA A 12 3.12 8.23 -1.22
N GLU A 13 4.00 8.07 -2.21
CA GLU A 13 5.42 8.43 -2.12
C GLU A 13 5.95 8.71 -3.53
N ASP A 14 6.51 9.88 -3.79
CA ASP A 14 6.92 10.31 -5.13
C ASP A 14 8.26 9.71 -5.56
N ASP A 15 9.18 9.51 -4.62
CA ASP A 15 10.45 8.84 -4.93
C ASP A 15 10.24 7.33 -5.15
N VAL A 16 10.61 6.85 -6.33
CA VAL A 16 10.41 5.44 -6.73
C VAL A 16 11.21 4.45 -5.88
N ILE A 17 12.40 4.83 -5.40
CA ILE A 17 13.26 3.95 -4.61
C ILE A 17 12.68 3.85 -3.19
N LEU A 18 12.27 4.97 -2.61
CA LEU A 18 11.67 5.01 -1.28
C LEU A 18 10.31 4.29 -1.27
N ARG A 19 9.44 4.56 -2.26
CA ARG A 19 8.13 3.90 -2.40
C ARG A 19 8.27 2.39 -2.40
N LYS A 20 9.15 1.85 -3.25
CA LYS A 20 9.42 0.41 -3.33
C LYS A 20 10.01 -0.16 -2.04
N SER A 21 10.86 0.61 -1.35
CA SER A 21 11.47 0.18 -0.09
C SER A 21 10.43 0.03 1.03
N ILE A 22 9.52 1.01 1.16
CA ILE A 22 8.39 0.97 2.10
C ILE A 22 7.49 -0.22 1.80
N SER A 23 7.12 -0.39 0.52
CA SER A 23 6.23 -1.48 0.08
C SER A 23 6.82 -2.86 0.33
N ALA A 24 8.10 -3.06 0.04
CA ALA A 24 8.80 -4.30 0.32
C ALA A 24 8.83 -4.61 1.83
N TYR A 25 9.09 -3.61 2.67
CA TYR A 25 9.06 -3.76 4.13
C TYR A 25 7.67 -4.19 4.64
N LEU A 26 6.62 -3.50 4.21
CA LEU A 26 5.24 -3.79 4.64
C LEU A 26 4.74 -5.14 4.13
N ARG A 27 5.01 -5.49 2.86
CA ARG A 27 4.69 -6.82 2.31
C ARG A 27 5.39 -7.94 3.10
N LYS A 28 6.66 -7.75 3.51
CA LYS A 28 7.39 -8.70 4.37
C LYS A 28 6.74 -8.88 5.75
N LYS A 29 5.97 -7.88 6.24
CA LYS A 29 5.18 -7.98 7.48
C LYS A 29 3.81 -8.66 7.29
N GLY A 30 3.45 -9.03 6.06
CA GLY A 30 2.22 -9.75 5.73
C GLY A 30 1.04 -8.84 5.36
N TYR A 31 1.30 -7.55 5.10
CA TYR A 31 0.27 -6.63 4.60
C TYR A 31 0.08 -6.78 3.09
N VAL A 32 -1.13 -6.52 2.62
CA VAL A 32 -1.37 -6.19 1.21
C VAL A 32 -1.02 -4.71 1.03
N VAL A 33 -0.22 -4.38 0.03
CA VAL A 33 0.23 -3.01 -0.19
C VAL A 33 -0.19 -2.54 -1.57
N LEU A 34 -0.83 -1.38 -1.60
CA LEU A 34 -1.14 -0.57 -2.78
C LEU A 34 -0.19 0.62 -2.79
N GLU A 35 0.29 1.01 -3.97
CA GLU A 35 1.35 2.00 -4.12
C GLU A 35 0.85 3.10 -5.05
N ALA A 36 0.99 4.35 -4.62
CA ALA A 36 0.75 5.54 -5.42
C ALA A 36 2.03 6.39 -5.49
N ASN A 37 2.33 6.93 -6.67
CA ASN A 37 3.46 7.81 -6.93
C ASN A 37 3.18 9.28 -6.62
N ASP A 38 1.92 9.64 -6.37
CA ASP A 38 1.51 10.99 -5.99
C ASP A 38 0.15 10.97 -5.27
N GLY A 39 -0.34 12.15 -4.89
CA GLY A 39 -1.61 12.30 -4.21
C GLY A 39 -2.84 12.06 -5.09
N ALA A 40 -2.75 12.31 -6.41
CA ALA A 40 -3.87 12.10 -7.32
C ALA A 40 -4.10 10.60 -7.53
N GLU A 41 -3.05 9.83 -7.82
CA GLU A 41 -3.09 8.38 -7.92
C GLU A 41 -3.55 7.76 -6.58
N ALA A 42 -3.08 8.29 -5.44
CA ALA A 42 -3.52 7.81 -4.13
C ALA A 42 -5.03 8.00 -3.90
N LEU A 43 -5.58 9.15 -4.30
CA LEU A 43 -7.01 9.42 -4.19
C LEU A 43 -7.84 8.51 -5.13
N GLU A 44 -7.35 8.23 -6.33
CA GLU A 44 -7.99 7.30 -7.27
C GLU A 44 -8.04 5.89 -6.68
N ILE A 45 -6.90 5.38 -6.20
CA ILE A 45 -6.80 4.06 -5.58
C ILE A 45 -7.67 3.98 -4.32
N PHE A 46 -7.64 4.99 -3.45
CA PHE A 46 -8.43 5.01 -2.23
C PHE A 46 -9.95 4.89 -2.51
N ARG A 47 -10.45 5.60 -3.53
CA ARG A 47 -11.87 5.53 -3.91
C ARG A 47 -12.26 4.17 -4.47
N ALA A 48 -11.37 3.51 -5.20
CA ALA A 48 -11.60 2.19 -5.79
C ALA A 48 -11.52 1.06 -4.76
N GLU A 49 -10.44 1.03 -3.98
CA GLU A 49 -10.06 -0.12 -3.15
C GLU A 49 -10.53 0.01 -1.69
N LYS A 50 -10.78 1.23 -1.21
CA LYS A 50 -11.12 1.56 0.20
C LYS A 50 -10.21 0.83 1.21
N PRO A 51 -8.88 0.97 1.07
CA PRO A 51 -7.89 0.28 1.89
C PRO A 51 -7.90 0.72 3.36
#